data_AF-A0AAU5XGD7-F1
#
_entry.id   AF-A0AAU5XGD7-F1
#
_cell.length_a   1.000
_cell.length_b   1.000
_cell.length_c   1.000
_cell.angle_alpha   90.00
_cell.angle_beta   90.00
_cell.angle_gamma   90.00
#
_symmetry.space_group_name_H-M   'P 1'
#
loop_
_entity.id
_entity.type
_entity.pdbx_description
1 polymer ?
#
loop_
_entity_poly.entity_id
_entity_poly.type
_entity_poly.pdbx_seq_one_letter_code
_entity_poly.pdbx_strand_id
1 'polypeptide(L)'
;MANGNPKLADVLAQRGEPEEILRALVDGGVLIVTNPDGSVLVGQLEDESVVLAAFTSPDKYSEKPETETFQQADAALLLEIARTGDVEALVVDPEGEDAALIPFSDVQGYLIAQGMSVEEDVEVAFRPSEHELVPSLQEGIAARLGDFPAVERVWISDVRMPSGVEGIMLHVMVEEGADPQLANELLQSTMEDLPPSNIPVFAHIGDEETEGFLTEMNATVVRR
;
A
#
# COMPACT_ATOMS: atom_id res chain seq x y z
N MET A 1 1.16 -9.86 -10.93
CA MET A 1 1.36 -8.39 -11.07
C MET A 1 2.58 -7.94 -10.27
N ALA A 2 3.08 -6.70 -10.45
CA ALA A 2 4.37 -6.27 -9.89
C ALA A 2 4.37 -5.70 -8.46
N ASN A 3 3.20 -5.32 -7.92
CA ASN A 3 3.07 -4.77 -6.56
C ASN A 3 2.52 -5.81 -5.57
N GLY A 4 2.77 -5.61 -4.28
CA GLY A 4 2.39 -6.52 -3.19
C GLY A 4 3.57 -6.91 -2.31
N ASN A 5 3.46 -8.03 -1.60
CA ASN A 5 4.49 -8.53 -0.67
C ASN A 5 4.84 -9.99 -0.96
N PRO A 6 5.74 -10.25 -1.94
CA PRO A 6 6.14 -11.62 -2.31
C PRO A 6 6.85 -12.35 -1.15
N LYS A 7 7.56 -11.61 -0.29
CA LYS A 7 8.21 -12.18 0.89
C LYS A 7 7.18 -12.75 1.88
N LEU A 8 6.08 -12.04 2.12
CA LEU A 8 4.99 -12.55 2.96
C LEU A 8 4.31 -13.75 2.31
N ALA A 9 4.04 -13.69 1.00
CA ALA A 9 3.48 -14.83 0.27
C ALA A 9 4.34 -16.10 0.43
N ASP A 10 5.66 -15.97 0.28
CA ASP A 10 6.61 -17.08 0.44
C ASP A 10 6.58 -17.67 1.86
N VAL A 11 6.50 -16.82 2.89
CA VAL A 11 6.41 -17.26 4.30
C VAL A 11 5.09 -17.98 4.56
N LEU A 12 3.97 -17.48 4.05
CA LEU A 12 2.66 -18.12 4.20
C LEU A 12 2.60 -19.48 3.49
N ALA A 13 3.09 -19.56 2.26
CA ALA A 13 3.15 -20.81 1.49
C ALA A 13 4.01 -21.89 2.17
N GLN A 14 5.07 -21.46 2.88
CA GLN A 14 5.95 -22.34 3.66
C GLN A 14 5.43 -22.66 5.05
N ARG A 15 4.29 -22.08 5.46
CA ARG A 15 3.74 -22.14 6.82
C ARG A 15 4.78 -21.71 7.86
N GLY A 16 5.44 -20.59 7.59
CA GLY A 16 6.44 -20.01 8.46
C GLY A 16 5.90 -19.70 9.86
N GLU A 17 6.82 -19.50 10.79
CA GLU A 17 6.46 -19.24 12.18
C GLU A 17 5.81 -17.85 12.34
N PRO A 18 5.01 -17.62 13.39
CA PRO A 18 4.30 -16.34 13.58
C PRO A 18 5.19 -15.10 13.53
N GLU A 19 6.41 -15.18 14.08
CA GLU A 19 7.38 -14.08 14.04
C GLU A 19 7.89 -13.79 12.61
N GLU A 20 8.02 -14.82 11.76
CA GLU A 20 8.42 -14.65 10.37
C GLU A 20 7.32 -13.96 9.55
N ILE A 21 6.06 -14.32 9.83
CA ILE A 21 4.87 -13.69 9.23
C ILE A 21 4.81 -12.21 9.64
N LEU A 22 4.89 -11.91 10.94
CA LEU A 22 4.85 -10.53 11.45
C LEU A 22 6.00 -9.69 10.89
N ARG A 23 7.22 -10.23 10.82
CA ARG A 23 8.36 -9.54 10.22
C ARG A 23 8.11 -9.24 8.74
N ALA A 24 7.64 -10.22 7.97
CA ALA A 24 7.38 -10.03 6.55
C ALA A 24 6.25 -9.02 6.29
N LEU A 25 5.19 -9.06 7.11
CA LEU A 25 4.09 -8.08 7.10
C LEU A 25 4.60 -6.68 7.43
N VAL A 26 5.42 -6.53 8.48
CA VAL A 26 5.93 -5.21 8.89
C VAL A 26 6.94 -4.67 7.88
N ASP A 27 7.78 -5.49 7.26
CA ASP A 27 8.79 -5.02 6.30
C ASP A 27 8.16 -4.55 4.96
N GLY A 28 7.11 -5.24 4.50
CA GLY A 28 6.58 -5.08 3.15
C GLY A 28 5.13 -4.64 3.06
N GLY A 29 4.39 -4.60 4.17
CA GLY A 29 2.96 -4.33 4.18
C GLY A 29 2.13 -5.40 3.46
N VAL A 30 0.90 -5.04 3.10
CA VAL A 30 -0.05 -5.85 2.33
C VAL A 30 -0.87 -4.95 1.42
N LEU A 31 -1.59 -5.55 0.48
CA LEU A 31 -2.63 -4.86 -0.27
C LEU A 31 -3.95 -4.98 0.49
N ILE A 32 -4.61 -3.86 0.73
CA ILE A 32 -6.02 -3.82 1.16
C ILE A 32 -6.88 -3.39 -0.02
N VAL A 33 -8.16 -3.71 0.04
CA VAL A 33 -9.13 -3.30 -0.98
C VAL A 33 -9.93 -2.11 -0.46
N THR A 34 -10.02 -1.06 -1.27
CA THR A 34 -10.82 0.13 -0.98
C THR A 34 -11.96 0.29 -1.99
N ASN A 35 -13.12 0.68 -1.45
CA ASN A 35 -14.32 1.02 -2.20
C ASN A 35 -14.34 2.51 -2.58
N PRO A 36 -15.16 2.93 -3.57
CA PRO A 36 -15.24 4.32 -4.00
C PRO A 36 -15.67 5.29 -2.90
N ASP A 37 -16.36 4.80 -1.86
CA ASP A 37 -16.74 5.57 -0.69
C ASP A 37 -15.63 5.65 0.39
N GLY A 38 -14.46 5.06 0.13
CA GLY A 38 -13.32 5.00 1.04
C GLY A 38 -13.38 3.88 2.08
N SER A 39 -14.46 3.09 2.10
CA SER A 39 -14.53 1.91 2.99
C SER A 39 -13.57 0.80 2.53
N VAL A 40 -13.18 -0.06 3.47
CA VAL A 40 -12.28 -1.19 3.21
C VAL A 40 -13.03 -2.52 3.23
N LEU A 41 -12.51 -3.51 2.50
CA LEU A 41 -13.08 -4.85 2.49
C LEU A 41 -12.90 -5.54 3.85
N VAL A 42 -14.02 -5.78 4.54
CA VAL A 42 -14.05 -6.51 5.82
C VAL A 42 -14.81 -7.83 5.68
N GLY A 43 -14.39 -8.81 6.47
CA GLY A 43 -15.08 -10.08 6.66
C GLY A 43 -15.58 -10.22 8.10
N GLN A 44 -16.31 -11.31 8.34
CA GLN A 44 -16.75 -11.69 9.66
C GLN A 44 -16.40 -13.14 9.93
N LEU A 45 -15.79 -13.41 11.08
CA LEU A 45 -15.49 -14.77 11.55
C LEU A 45 -16.73 -15.43 12.16
N GLU A 46 -16.63 -16.73 12.47
CA GLU A 46 -17.73 -17.50 13.07
C GLU A 46 -18.16 -17.00 14.45
N ASP A 47 -17.24 -16.36 15.18
CA ASP A 47 -17.47 -15.75 16.50
C ASP A 47 -17.95 -14.30 16.41
N GLU A 48 -18.37 -13.87 15.22
CA GLU A 48 -18.86 -12.52 14.90
C GLU A 48 -17.80 -11.41 14.91
N SER A 49 -16.52 -11.74 15.17
CA SER A 49 -15.42 -10.78 15.09
C SER A 49 -15.23 -10.25 13.66
N VAL A 50 -15.08 -8.93 13.55
CA VAL A 50 -14.85 -8.23 12.27
C VAL A 50 -13.36 -8.28 11.95
N VAL A 51 -13.04 -8.66 10.71
CA VAL A 51 -11.66 -8.81 10.24
C VAL A 51 -11.42 -8.02 8.95
N LEU A 52 -10.22 -7.50 8.77
CA LEU A 52 -9.80 -6.80 7.56
C LEU A 52 -9.27 -7.84 6.57
N ALA A 53 -9.82 -7.87 5.36
CA ALA A 53 -9.25 -8.68 4.29
C ALA A 53 -8.03 -7.98 3.70
N ALA A 54 -6.94 -8.72 3.56
CA ALA A 54 -5.73 -8.22 2.92
C ALA A 54 -5.08 -9.29 2.04
N PHE A 55 -4.24 -8.85 1.12
CA PHE A 55 -3.72 -9.68 0.04
C PHE A 55 -2.22 -9.48 -0.11
N THR A 56 -1.51 -10.59 -0.31
CA THR A 56 -0.07 -10.54 -0.63
C THR A 56 0.19 -10.14 -2.07
N SER A 57 -0.80 -10.33 -2.95
CA SER A 57 -0.77 -9.90 -4.34
C SER A 57 -2.19 -9.71 -4.89
N PRO A 58 -2.39 -8.93 -5.95
CA PRO A 58 -3.71 -8.74 -6.56
C PRO A 58 -4.36 -10.05 -7.04
N ASP A 59 -3.55 -11.02 -7.47
CA ASP A 59 -4.00 -12.29 -8.01
C ASP A 59 -4.70 -13.18 -6.94
N LYS A 60 -4.57 -12.83 -5.65
CA LYS A 60 -5.22 -13.52 -4.52
C LYS A 60 -6.66 -13.06 -4.28
N TYR A 61 -7.16 -12.07 -5.02
CA TYR A 61 -8.57 -11.68 -5.01
C TYR A 61 -9.17 -11.75 -6.42
N SER A 62 -9.52 -12.97 -6.83
CA SER A 62 -9.78 -13.28 -8.24
C SER A 62 -11.09 -12.70 -8.80
N GLU A 63 -12.08 -12.47 -7.94
CA GLU A 63 -13.39 -11.93 -8.31
C GLU A 63 -13.57 -10.45 -7.92
N LYS A 64 -12.47 -9.71 -7.72
CA LYS A 64 -12.52 -8.28 -7.35
C LYS A 64 -13.36 -7.47 -8.34
N PRO A 65 -14.42 -6.77 -7.88
CA PRO A 65 -15.15 -5.79 -8.68
C PRO A 65 -14.25 -4.74 -9.35
N GLU A 66 -14.64 -4.27 -10.54
CA GLU A 66 -13.92 -3.21 -11.26
C GLU A 66 -13.90 -1.88 -10.50
N THR A 67 -14.91 -1.62 -9.66
CA THR A 67 -15.05 -0.40 -8.85
C THR A 67 -14.17 -0.39 -7.61
N GLU A 68 -13.50 -1.49 -7.29
CA GLU A 68 -12.63 -1.60 -6.13
C GLU A 68 -11.18 -1.43 -6.53
N THR A 69 -10.37 -0.87 -5.64
CA THR A 69 -8.94 -0.67 -5.91
C THR A 69 -8.07 -1.27 -4.82
N PHE A 70 -6.89 -1.75 -5.21
CA PHE A 70 -5.87 -2.13 -4.23
C PHE A 70 -5.10 -0.91 -3.75
N GLN A 71 -4.95 -0.80 -2.44
CA GLN A 71 -4.07 0.15 -1.78
C GLN A 71 -2.97 -0.61 -1.04
N GLN A 72 -1.72 -0.21 -1.24
CA GLN A 72 -0.60 -0.69 -0.44
C GLN A 72 -0.70 -0.10 0.98
N ALA A 73 -0.80 -0.97 1.99
CA ALA A 73 -0.91 -0.60 3.39
C ALA A 73 0.27 -1.13 4.19
N ASP A 74 0.94 -0.24 4.90
CA ASP A 74 1.96 -0.60 5.88
C ASP A 74 1.33 -0.88 7.26
N ALA A 75 2.15 -1.32 8.21
CA ALA A 75 1.65 -1.66 9.55
C ALA A 75 1.02 -0.44 10.27
N ALA A 76 1.42 0.79 9.95
CA ALA A 76 0.84 1.98 10.55
C ALA A 76 -0.59 2.21 10.08
N LEU A 77 -0.81 2.22 8.76
CA LEU A 77 -2.16 2.36 8.19
C LEU A 77 -3.09 1.22 8.63
N LEU A 78 -2.58 -0.01 8.70
CA LEU A 78 -3.36 -1.15 9.19
C LEU A 78 -3.86 -0.96 10.63
N LEU A 79 -3.01 -0.43 11.52
CA LEU A 79 -3.39 -0.16 12.91
C LEU A 79 -4.35 1.03 13.04
N GLU A 80 -4.24 2.02 12.14
CA GLU A 80 -5.21 3.12 12.05
C GLU A 80 -6.59 2.61 11.62
N ILE A 81 -6.65 1.78 10.59
CA ILE A 81 -7.89 1.12 10.12
C ILE A 81 -8.48 0.27 11.25
N ALA A 82 -7.67 -0.51 11.96
CA ALA A 82 -8.14 -1.30 13.10
C ALA A 82 -8.79 -0.43 14.18
N ARG A 83 -8.18 0.72 14.50
CA ARG A 83 -8.66 1.65 15.54
C ARG A 83 -9.95 2.36 15.14
N THR A 84 -10.10 2.72 13.87
CA THR A 84 -11.23 3.52 13.36
C THR A 84 -12.39 2.67 12.87
N GLY A 85 -12.10 1.48 12.34
CA GLY A 85 -13.05 0.57 11.71
C GLY A 85 -13.58 -0.56 12.58
N ASP A 86 -13.21 -0.60 13.88
CA ASP A 86 -13.63 -1.65 14.84
C ASP A 86 -13.28 -3.07 14.34
N VAL A 87 -12.06 -3.22 13.82
CA VAL A 87 -11.56 -4.50 13.28
C VAL A 87 -10.53 -5.09 14.24
N GLU A 88 -10.67 -6.38 14.55
CA GLU A 88 -9.86 -7.05 15.58
C GLU A 88 -8.61 -7.75 15.01
N ALA A 89 -8.68 -8.20 13.75
CA ALA A 89 -7.60 -8.94 13.11
C ALA A 89 -7.55 -8.71 11.59
N LEU A 90 -6.40 -9.03 11.02
CA LEU A 90 -6.15 -9.13 9.59
C LEU A 90 -6.33 -10.59 9.15
N VAL A 91 -7.05 -10.83 8.05
CA VAL A 91 -7.00 -12.11 7.33
C VAL A 91 -6.27 -11.88 6.03
N VAL A 92 -5.07 -12.44 5.91
CA VAL A 92 -4.25 -12.37 4.71
C VAL A 92 -4.58 -13.53 3.79
N ASP A 93 -4.80 -13.23 2.51
CA ASP A 93 -5.16 -14.17 1.45
C ASP A 93 -6.37 -15.07 1.81
N PRO A 94 -7.54 -14.47 2.14
CA PRO A 94 -8.70 -15.19 2.72
C PRO A 94 -9.26 -16.33 1.85
N GLU A 95 -9.07 -16.27 0.53
CA GLU A 95 -9.53 -17.31 -0.41
C GLU A 95 -8.53 -18.46 -0.57
N GLY A 96 -7.32 -18.34 -0.01
CA GLY A 96 -6.22 -19.28 -0.20
C GLY A 96 -6.14 -20.41 0.84
N GLU A 97 -5.50 -21.53 0.46
CA GLU A 97 -5.16 -22.61 1.42
C GLU A 97 -4.10 -22.19 2.45
N ASP A 98 -3.40 -21.11 2.14
CA ASP A 98 -2.32 -20.46 2.88
C ASP A 98 -2.81 -19.22 3.68
N ALA A 99 -4.12 -19.05 3.83
CA ALA A 99 -4.70 -17.94 4.58
C ALA A 99 -4.17 -17.85 6.01
N ALA A 100 -3.89 -16.62 6.48
CA ALA A 100 -3.41 -16.37 7.83
C ALA A 100 -4.27 -15.34 8.55
N LEU A 101 -4.70 -15.68 9.76
CA LEU A 101 -5.33 -14.76 10.70
C LEU A 101 -4.27 -14.17 11.62
N ILE A 102 -4.14 -12.83 11.61
CA ILE A 102 -3.13 -12.09 12.37
C ILE A 102 -3.86 -11.05 13.23
N PRO A 103 -3.94 -11.25 14.56
CA PRO A 103 -4.52 -10.26 15.47
C PRO A 103 -3.77 -8.92 15.41
N PHE A 104 -4.47 -7.80 15.43
CA PHE A 104 -3.81 -6.49 15.45
C PHE A 104 -3.01 -6.25 16.75
N SER A 105 -3.36 -6.95 17.84
CA SER A 105 -2.56 -6.97 19.07
C SER A 105 -1.15 -7.50 18.83
N ASP A 106 -0.99 -8.46 17.92
CA ASP A 106 0.30 -9.10 17.64
C ASP A 106 1.15 -8.20 16.74
N VAL A 107 0.53 -7.51 15.77
CA VAL A 107 1.18 -6.48 14.96
C VAL A 107 1.68 -5.34 15.85
N GLN A 108 0.83 -4.81 16.73
CA GLN A 108 1.21 -3.76 17.67
C GLN A 108 2.31 -4.23 18.61
N GLY A 109 2.18 -5.43 19.19
CA GLY A 109 3.19 -6.00 20.08
C GLY A 109 4.54 -6.18 19.40
N TYR A 110 4.55 -6.60 18.15
CA TYR A 110 5.76 -6.74 17.35
C TYR A 110 6.45 -5.39 17.11
N LEU A 111 5.72 -4.36 16.68
CA LEU A 111 6.28 -3.01 16.46
C LEU A 111 6.91 -2.44 17.74
N ILE A 112 6.21 -2.55 18.87
CA ILE A 112 6.72 -2.12 20.19
C ILE A 112 8.01 -2.87 20.53
N ALA A 113 8.06 -4.18 20.31
CA ALA A 113 9.25 -4.99 20.58
C ALA A 113 10.45 -4.62 19.70
N GLN A 114 10.22 -4.14 18.47
CA GLN A 114 11.25 -3.62 17.57
C GLN A 114 11.64 -2.16 17.86
N GLY A 115 10.99 -1.50 18.84
CA GLY A 115 11.21 -0.08 19.12
C GLY A 115 10.66 0.85 18.04
N MET A 116 9.74 0.35 17.22
CA MET A 116 8.99 1.15 16.25
C MET A 116 7.80 1.81 16.97
N SER A 117 7.56 3.08 16.68
CA SER A 117 6.41 3.81 17.21
C SER A 117 5.45 4.16 16.08
N VAL A 118 4.17 3.94 16.34
CA VAL A 118 3.04 4.30 15.47
C VAL A 118 2.28 5.49 16.07
N GLU A 119 2.94 6.23 16.95
CA GLU A 119 2.40 7.46 17.53
C GLU A 119 2.15 8.51 16.44
N GLU A 120 1.13 9.34 16.65
CA GLU A 120 0.70 10.37 15.69
C GLU A 120 1.81 11.41 15.38
N ASP A 121 2.86 11.47 16.21
CA ASP A 121 3.98 12.42 16.06
C ASP A 121 5.13 11.90 15.18
N VAL A 122 5.07 10.65 14.68
CA VAL A 122 6.09 10.11 13.76
C VAL A 122 5.71 10.47 12.33
N GLU A 123 6.34 11.52 11.80
CA GLU A 123 6.06 12.00 10.43
C GLU A 123 6.59 11.06 9.34
N VAL A 124 5.83 10.98 8.25
CA VAL A 124 6.28 10.38 6.99
C VAL A 124 7.47 11.17 6.46
N ALA A 125 8.56 10.50 6.11
CA ALA A 125 9.75 11.17 5.57
C ALA A 125 9.94 10.86 4.09
N PHE A 126 10.12 11.89 3.27
CA PHE A 126 10.35 11.77 1.83
C PHE A 126 11.76 12.17 1.43
N ARG A 127 12.29 11.54 0.38
CA ARG A 127 13.58 11.88 -0.24
C ARG A 127 13.52 11.69 -1.76
N PRO A 128 14.39 12.36 -2.53
CA PRO A 128 14.57 12.03 -3.94
C PRO A 128 14.94 10.55 -4.10
N SER A 129 14.24 9.85 -5.00
CA SER A 129 14.47 8.43 -5.21
C SER A 129 15.61 8.20 -6.20
N GLU A 130 16.55 7.32 -5.82
CA GLU A 130 17.58 6.77 -6.71
C GLU A 130 17.33 5.29 -7.02
N HIS A 131 16.14 4.77 -6.68
CA HIS A 131 15.82 3.36 -6.83
C HIS A 131 15.77 2.93 -8.29
N GLU A 132 16.25 1.72 -8.59
CA GLU A 132 16.37 1.20 -9.96
C GLU A 132 15.02 1.03 -10.68
N LEU A 133 13.92 0.99 -9.93
CA LEU A 133 12.56 0.92 -10.45
C LEU A 133 12.05 2.26 -11.00
N VAL A 134 12.63 3.39 -10.57
CA VAL A 134 12.14 4.74 -10.92
C VAL A 134 12.05 4.95 -12.44
N PRO A 135 13.05 4.62 -13.27
CA PRO A 135 12.95 4.80 -14.71
C PRO A 135 11.78 4.01 -15.32
N SER A 136 11.54 2.79 -14.87
CA SER A 136 10.43 1.96 -15.35
C SER A 136 9.07 2.49 -14.87
N LEU A 137 8.98 2.99 -13.63
CA LEU A 137 7.79 3.70 -13.15
C LEU A 137 7.51 4.94 -13.99
N GLN A 138 8.53 5.74 -14.31
CA GLN A 138 8.35 6.92 -15.14
C GLN A 138 7.78 6.58 -16.52
N GLU A 139 8.34 5.57 -17.18
CA GLU A 139 7.89 5.11 -18.50
C GLU A 139 6.47 4.53 -18.43
N GLY A 140 6.18 3.69 -17.44
CA GLY A 140 4.87 3.09 -17.22
C GLY A 140 3.79 4.15 -16.93
N ILE A 141 4.07 5.10 -16.04
CA ILE A 141 3.15 6.21 -15.74
C ILE A 141 2.91 7.02 -17.02
N ALA A 142 3.97 7.44 -17.73
CA ALA A 142 3.85 8.25 -18.94
C ALA A 142 3.01 7.55 -20.03
N ALA A 143 3.14 6.23 -20.17
CA ALA A 143 2.35 5.44 -21.10
C ALA A 143 0.85 5.40 -20.74
N ARG A 144 0.51 5.46 -19.44
CA ARG A 144 -0.87 5.38 -18.94
C ARG A 144 -1.53 6.75 -18.76
N LEU A 145 -0.80 7.86 -18.61
CA LEU A 145 -1.38 9.22 -18.41
C LEU A 145 -2.41 9.64 -19.48
N GLY A 146 -2.39 9.03 -20.67
CA GLY A 146 -3.42 9.22 -21.69
C GLY A 146 -4.83 8.79 -21.23
N ASP A 147 -4.90 7.73 -20.44
CA ASP A 147 -6.13 7.10 -19.95
C ASP A 147 -6.64 7.74 -18.64
N PHE A 148 -5.80 8.54 -17.97
CA PHE A 148 -6.10 9.23 -16.72
C PHE A 148 -6.11 10.75 -16.91
N PRO A 149 -7.10 11.33 -17.63
CA PRO A 149 -7.06 12.74 -18.02
C PRO A 149 -7.11 13.74 -16.87
N ALA A 150 -7.65 13.35 -15.71
CA ALA A 150 -7.71 14.16 -14.50
C ALA A 150 -6.38 14.21 -13.74
N VAL A 151 -5.39 13.37 -14.10
CA VAL A 151 -4.05 13.42 -13.50
C VAL A 151 -3.24 14.48 -14.22
N GLU A 152 -2.84 15.50 -13.48
CA GLU A 152 -2.01 16.57 -14.03
C GLU A 152 -0.54 16.17 -14.06
N ARG A 153 -0.05 15.63 -12.94
CA ARG A 153 1.37 15.34 -12.70
C ARG A 153 1.51 14.24 -11.66
N VAL A 154 2.63 13.52 -11.73
CA VAL A 154 3.01 12.52 -10.73
C VAL A 154 4.45 12.76 -10.30
N TRP A 155 4.68 12.92 -9.01
CA TRP A 155 6.02 12.89 -8.45
C TRP A 155 6.34 11.52 -7.86
N ILE A 156 7.60 11.13 -7.95
CA ILE A 156 8.15 9.89 -7.46
C ILE A 156 9.23 10.22 -6.44
N SER A 157 9.07 9.71 -5.22
CA SER A 157 10.03 9.88 -4.13
C SER A 157 10.27 8.56 -3.42
N ASP A 158 11.40 8.45 -2.71
CA ASP A 158 11.51 7.45 -1.65
C ASP A 158 10.65 7.93 -0.47
N VAL A 159 10.09 6.98 0.26
CA VAL A 159 9.32 7.23 1.47
C VAL A 159 9.79 6.33 2.60
N ARG A 160 9.78 6.87 3.81
CA ARG A 160 9.84 6.10 5.04
C ARG A 160 8.57 6.37 5.84
N MET A 161 7.78 5.32 6.02
CA MET A 161 6.52 5.35 6.76
C MET A 161 6.76 5.36 8.27
N PRO A 162 5.75 5.74 9.09
CA PRO A 162 5.86 5.75 10.55
C PRO A 162 6.18 4.36 11.12
N SER A 163 5.68 3.30 10.49
CA SER A 163 6.02 1.90 10.81
C SER A 163 7.50 1.56 10.60
N GLY A 164 8.27 2.42 9.94
CA GLY A 164 9.65 2.17 9.53
C GLY A 164 9.78 1.54 8.15
N VAL A 165 8.68 1.18 7.49
CA VAL A 165 8.69 0.68 6.11
C VAL A 165 9.27 1.72 5.18
N GLU A 166 10.24 1.30 4.37
CA GLU A 166 10.80 2.11 3.29
C GLU A 166 10.29 1.62 1.93
N GLY A 167 10.00 2.54 1.02
CA GLY A 167 9.46 2.22 -0.30
C GLY A 167 9.49 3.40 -1.25
N ILE A 168 8.75 3.30 -2.36
CA ILE A 168 8.54 4.40 -3.30
C ILE A 168 7.14 4.96 -3.10
N MET A 169 6.99 6.28 -3.07
CA MET A 169 5.71 6.98 -3.03
C MET A 169 5.44 7.70 -4.36
N LEU A 170 4.27 7.44 -4.94
CA LEU A 170 3.70 8.21 -6.04
C LEU A 170 2.78 9.29 -5.46
N HIS A 171 3.15 10.55 -5.67
CA HIS A 171 2.34 11.71 -5.30
C HIS A 171 1.60 12.19 -6.54
N VAL A 172 0.32 11.85 -6.63
CA VAL A 172 -0.50 12.06 -7.83
C VAL A 172 -1.29 13.36 -7.67
N MET A 173 -0.98 14.36 -8.49
CA MET A 173 -1.79 15.57 -8.55
C MET A 173 -2.92 15.40 -9.53
N VAL A 174 -4.09 15.80 -9.09
CA VAL A 174 -5.34 15.61 -9.81
C VAL A 174 -6.12 16.92 -9.85
N GLU A 175 -7.00 17.05 -10.83
CA GLU A 175 -7.97 18.14 -10.88
C GLU A 175 -8.88 18.15 -9.63
N GLU A 176 -9.36 19.33 -9.22
CA GLU A 176 -10.24 19.47 -8.07
C GLU A 176 -11.51 18.60 -8.22
N GLY A 177 -11.82 17.80 -7.19
CA GLY A 177 -12.98 16.92 -7.19
C GLY A 177 -12.80 15.62 -7.98
N ALA A 178 -11.57 15.29 -8.39
CA ALA A 178 -11.25 13.98 -8.93
C ALA A 178 -11.54 12.86 -7.92
N ASP A 179 -11.68 11.64 -8.45
CA ASP A 179 -11.92 10.44 -7.65
C ASP A 179 -10.76 10.20 -6.67
N PRO A 180 -11.01 10.02 -5.36
CA PRO A 180 -10.00 9.66 -4.37
C PRO A 180 -9.19 8.40 -4.73
N GLN A 181 -9.77 7.48 -5.51
CA GLN A 181 -9.13 6.23 -5.90
C GLN A 181 -8.13 6.39 -7.05
N LEU A 182 -8.13 7.53 -7.75
CA LEU A 182 -7.40 7.71 -9.00
C LEU A 182 -5.90 7.44 -8.87
N ALA A 183 -5.31 7.76 -7.72
CA ALA A 183 -3.90 7.47 -7.44
C ALA A 183 -3.61 5.96 -7.39
N ASN A 184 -4.48 5.18 -6.76
CA ASN A 184 -4.36 3.73 -6.67
C ASN A 184 -4.67 3.06 -8.01
N GLU A 185 -5.64 3.56 -8.77
CA GLU A 185 -5.94 3.08 -10.13
C GLU A 185 -4.74 3.26 -11.06
N LEU A 186 -4.16 4.46 -11.06
CA LEU A 186 -2.96 4.76 -11.86
C LEU A 186 -1.80 3.85 -11.46
N LEU A 187 -1.56 3.66 -10.16
CA LEU A 187 -0.51 2.78 -9.67
C LEU A 187 -0.73 1.34 -10.12
N GLN A 188 -1.92 0.77 -9.91
CA GLN A 188 -2.23 -0.59 -10.31
C GLN A 188 -2.02 -0.79 -11.81
N SER A 189 -2.61 0.10 -12.62
CA SER A 189 -2.43 0.15 -14.07
C SER A 189 -0.95 0.20 -14.46
N THR A 190 -0.16 1.03 -13.80
CA THR A 190 1.29 1.13 -14.06
C THR A 190 2.01 -0.17 -13.73
N MET A 191 1.67 -0.81 -12.61
CA MET A 191 2.36 -2.01 -12.09
C MET A 191 2.01 -3.30 -12.86
N GLU A 192 1.01 -3.31 -13.74
CA GLU A 192 0.70 -4.45 -14.60
C GLU A 192 1.86 -4.80 -15.56
N ASP A 193 2.53 -3.77 -16.08
CA ASP A 193 3.57 -3.92 -17.10
C ASP A 193 5.00 -3.92 -16.53
N LEU A 194 5.14 -3.79 -15.21
CA LEU A 194 6.42 -3.65 -14.54
C LEU A 194 6.98 -4.99 -14.04
N PRO A 195 8.30 -5.10 -13.87
CA PRO A 195 8.89 -6.24 -13.16
C PRO A 195 8.47 -6.22 -11.68
N PRO A 196 8.36 -7.39 -11.02
CA PRO A 196 8.08 -7.46 -9.59
C PRO A 196 9.06 -6.59 -8.78
N SER A 197 8.52 -5.79 -7.87
CA SER A 197 9.32 -4.98 -6.95
C SER A 197 9.54 -5.73 -5.65
N ASN A 198 10.76 -5.64 -5.11
CA ASN A 198 11.07 -6.12 -3.76
C ASN A 198 10.81 -5.06 -2.67
N ILE A 199 10.44 -3.84 -3.07
CA ILE A 199 10.02 -2.77 -2.18
C ILE A 199 8.58 -2.38 -2.47
N PRO A 200 7.81 -1.98 -1.44
CA PRO A 200 6.45 -1.51 -1.66
C PRO A 200 6.44 -0.21 -2.47
N VAL A 201 5.46 -0.11 -3.37
CA VAL A 201 5.13 1.14 -4.05
C VAL A 201 3.77 1.61 -3.54
N PHE A 202 3.75 2.81 -2.98
CA PHE A 202 2.59 3.49 -2.44
C PHE A 202 2.11 4.56 -3.43
N ALA A 203 0.84 4.91 -3.36
CA ALA A 203 0.28 6.03 -4.09
C ALA A 203 -0.73 6.77 -3.23
N HIS A 204 -0.76 8.08 -3.39
CA HIS A 204 -1.77 8.95 -2.77
C HIS A 204 -1.99 10.19 -3.63
N ILE A 205 -3.11 10.87 -3.39
CA ILE A 205 -3.38 12.17 -4.02
C ILE A 205 -2.60 13.24 -3.25
N GLY A 206 -1.74 13.97 -3.96
CA GLY A 206 -1.00 15.08 -3.40
C GLY A 206 -1.82 16.37 -3.34
N ASP A 207 -1.34 17.33 -2.54
CA ASP A 207 -1.86 18.69 -2.45
C ASP A 207 -0.78 19.73 -2.83
N GLU A 208 -1.16 21.02 -2.81
CA GLU A 208 -0.25 22.11 -3.18
C GLU A 208 0.99 22.20 -2.27
N GLU A 209 0.84 21.86 -0.98
CA GLU A 209 1.95 21.85 -0.02
C GLU A 209 2.95 20.74 -0.38
N THR A 210 2.45 19.55 -0.67
CA THR A 210 3.21 18.39 -1.12
C THR A 210 3.93 18.70 -2.43
N GLU A 211 3.27 19.34 -3.41
CA GLU A 211 3.90 19.78 -4.66
C GLU A 211 5.11 20.70 -4.42
N GLY A 212 4.93 21.72 -3.58
CA GLY A 212 5.99 22.69 -3.26
C GLY A 212 7.21 21.99 -2.68
N PHE A 213 6.98 21.14 -1.68
CA PHE A 213 8.03 20.37 -1.02
C PHE A 213 8.76 19.41 -1.97
N LEU A 214 8.03 18.66 -2.80
CA LEU A 214 8.61 17.71 -3.76
C LEU A 214 9.42 18.41 -4.85
N THR A 215 8.98 19.59 -5.26
CA THR A 215 9.73 20.44 -6.21
C THR A 215 11.02 20.94 -5.59
N GLU A 216 10.99 21.43 -4.35
CA GLU A 216 12.19 21.92 -3.65
C GLU A 216 13.25 20.84 -3.44
N MET A 217 12.83 19.61 -3.14
CA MET A 217 13.77 18.49 -2.98
C MET A 217 14.30 17.93 -4.30
N ASN A 218 13.80 18.36 -5.46
CA ASN A 218 14.08 17.79 -6.78
C ASN A 218 13.62 16.33 -6.92
N ALA A 219 12.42 16.02 -6.45
CA ALA A 219 11.81 14.72 -6.70
C ALA A 219 11.57 14.52 -8.21
N THR A 220 11.66 13.26 -8.65
CA THR A 220 11.41 12.89 -10.04
C THR A 220 9.96 13.18 -10.39
N VAL A 221 9.70 13.79 -11.55
CA VAL A 221 8.34 14.16 -11.98
C VAL A 221 8.03 13.61 -13.37
N VAL A 222 6.81 13.09 -13.52
CA VAL A 222 6.20 12.70 -14.78
C VAL A 222 5.02 13.63 -15.04
N ARG A 223 4.93 14.16 -16.24
CA ARG A 223 3.88 15.09 -16.66
C ARG A 223 3.37 14.68 -18.02
N ARG A 224 2.14 15.05 -18.32
CA ARG A 224 1.58 14.94 -19.65
C ARG A 224 2.32 15.81 -20.66
#